data_AF-A0A2Z7AS34-F1
#
_entry.id   AF-A0A2Z7AS34-F1
#
_cell.length_a   1.000
_cell.length_b   1.000
_cell.length_c   1.000
_cell.angle_alpha   90.00
_cell.angle_beta   90.00
_cell.angle_gamma   90.00
#
_symmetry.space_group_name_H-M   'P 1'
#
loop_
_entity.id
_entity.type
_entity.pdbx_description
1 polymer ?
#
loop_
_entity_poly.entity_id
_entity_poly.type
_entity_poly.pdbx_seq_one_letter_code
_entity_poly.pdbx_strand_id
1 'polypeptide(L)'
;MSAREYARRFSSLLEYVPHVAGRERAKRTKFLEGLNEELYSLVLSSKPKSYAEAVDSTIDIEEGLRNRRSRRPQVAQSSRPVVQGAQPSQSSHPSPQQQLAQ
;
A
#
# COMPACT_ATOMS: atom_id res chain seq x y z
N MET A 1 -13.38 5.76 6.89
CA MET A 1 -14.21 5.82 5.68
C MET A 1 -13.45 5.10 4.59
N SER A 2 -14.10 4.19 3.86
CA SER A 2 -13.50 3.47 2.73
C SER A 2 -13.40 4.35 1.48
N ALA A 3 -12.52 3.99 0.53
CA ALA A 3 -12.39 4.65 -0.76
C ALA A 3 -13.71 4.70 -1.53
N ARG A 4 -14.47 3.60 -1.51
CA ARG A 4 -15.79 3.52 -2.15
C ARG A 4 -16.81 4.48 -1.53
N GLU A 5 -16.83 4.60 -0.19
CA GLU A 5 -17.70 5.55 0.50
C GLU A 5 -17.30 7.01 0.22
N TYR A 6 -15.99 7.29 0.21
CA TYR A 6 -15.48 8.59 -0.14
C TYR A 6 -15.87 9.00 -1.56
N ALA A 7 -15.69 8.11 -2.55
CA ALA A 7 -16.09 8.36 -3.94
C ALA A 7 -17.59 8.67 -4.08
N ARG A 8 -18.45 7.93 -3.35
CA ARG A 8 -19.89 8.22 -3.30
C ARG A 8 -20.18 9.59 -2.72
N ARG A 9 -19.61 9.93 -1.56
CA ARG A 9 -19.81 11.24 -0.92
C ARG A 9 -19.29 12.39 -1.78
N PHE A 10 -18.12 12.21 -2.39
CA PHE A 10 -17.56 13.17 -3.32
C PHE A 10 -18.48 13.39 -4.51
N SER A 11 -19.06 12.31 -5.07
CA SER A 11 -20.04 12.42 -6.16
C SER A 11 -21.28 13.22 -5.74
N SER A 12 -21.83 12.98 -4.55
CA SER A 12 -22.94 13.77 -4.01
C SER A 12 -22.59 15.24 -3.81
N LEU A 13 -21.35 15.56 -3.41
CA LEU A 13 -20.92 16.96 -3.27
C LEU A 13 -20.84 17.68 -4.61
N LEU A 14 -20.48 16.99 -5.69
CA LEU A 14 -20.37 17.58 -7.02
C LEU A 14 -21.71 18.09 -7.56
N GLU A 15 -22.85 17.54 -7.10
CA GLU A 15 -24.18 18.03 -7.44
C GLU A 15 -24.37 19.50 -7.04
N TYR A 16 -23.70 19.94 -5.97
CA TYR A 16 -23.76 21.32 -5.46
C TYR A 16 -22.64 22.22 -6.01
N VAL A 17 -21.67 21.65 -6.74
CA VAL A 17 -20.44 22.34 -7.16
C VAL A 17 -20.22 22.15 -8.68
N PRO A 18 -21.12 22.70 -9.53
CA PRO A 18 -21.12 22.45 -10.97
C PRO A 18 -19.84 22.93 -11.67
N HIS A 19 -19.18 23.95 -11.13
CA HIS A 19 -17.91 24.49 -11.66
C HIS A 19 -16.74 23.50 -11.54
N VAL A 20 -16.79 22.59 -10.56
CA VAL A 20 -15.84 21.48 -10.43
C VAL A 20 -16.34 20.28 -11.23
N ALA A 21 -17.63 19.95 -11.12
CA ALA A 21 -18.21 18.77 -11.75
C ALA A 21 -18.04 18.73 -13.28
N GLY A 22 -18.21 19.88 -13.94
CA GLY A 22 -18.09 20.01 -15.40
C GLY A 22 -16.66 20.08 -15.94
N ARG A 23 -15.64 20.11 -15.05
CA ARG A 23 -14.23 20.20 -15.44
C ARG A 23 -13.50 18.96 -14.96
N GLU A 24 -13.32 17.99 -15.85
CA GLU A 24 -12.71 16.69 -15.54
C GLU A 24 -11.41 16.83 -14.74
N ARG A 25 -10.46 17.63 -15.23
CA ARG A 25 -9.20 17.90 -14.52
C ARG A 25 -9.40 18.46 -13.11
N ALA A 26 -10.33 19.41 -12.92
CA ALA A 26 -10.58 20.01 -11.61
C ALA A 26 -11.26 18.99 -10.66
N LYS A 27 -12.23 18.23 -11.17
CA LYS A 27 -12.89 17.13 -10.46
C LYS A 27 -11.88 16.09 -9.98
N ARG A 28 -10.99 15.64 -10.87
CA ARG A 28 -9.90 14.71 -10.54
C ARG A 28 -8.96 15.29 -9.49
N THR A 29 -8.50 16.53 -9.66
CA THR A 29 -7.60 17.18 -8.69
C THR A 29 -8.24 17.29 -7.31
N LYS A 30 -9.50 17.76 -7.23
CA LYS A 30 -10.22 17.87 -5.95
C LYS A 30 -10.48 16.52 -5.29
N PHE A 31 -10.73 15.49 -6.08
CA PHE A 31 -10.85 14.13 -5.56
C PHE A 31 -9.56 13.65 -4.91
N LEU A 32 -8.42 13.83 -5.59
CA LEU A 32 -7.10 13.46 -5.08
C LEU A 32 -6.73 14.26 -3.82
N GLU A 33 -6.98 15.57 -3.81
CA GLU A 33 -6.70 16.44 -2.64
C GLU A 33 -7.46 16.02 -1.37
N GLY A 34 -8.60 15.33 -1.50
CA GLY A 34 -9.35 14.81 -0.36
C GLY A 34 -8.99 13.38 0.06
N LEU A 35 -8.03 12.74 -0.60
CA LEU A 35 -7.48 11.45 -0.16
C LEU A 35 -6.56 11.65 1.05
N ASN A 36 -6.42 10.61 1.88
CA ASN A 36 -5.37 10.59 2.89
C ASN A 36 -3.98 10.49 2.23
N GLU A 37 -2.92 10.89 2.94
CA GLU A 37 -1.56 10.99 2.39
C GLU A 37 -1.04 9.68 1.78
N GLU A 38 -1.32 8.53 2.39
CA GLU A 38 -0.88 7.22 1.90
C GLU A 38 -1.52 6.91 0.53
N LEU A 39 -2.85 7.02 0.44
CA LEU A 39 -3.57 6.80 -0.83
C LEU A 39 -3.24 7.88 -1.86
N TYR A 40 -3.11 9.14 -1.46
CA TYR A 40 -2.75 10.24 -2.36
C TYR A 40 -1.43 9.96 -3.08
N SER A 41 -0.38 9.60 -2.34
CA SER A 41 0.94 9.32 -2.90
C SER A 41 0.93 8.13 -3.87
N LEU A 42 0.26 7.04 -3.48
CA LEU A 42 0.18 5.82 -4.29
C LEU A 42 -0.65 6.02 -5.56
N VAL A 43 -1.80 6.69 -5.47
CA VAL A 43 -2.66 6.99 -6.62
C VAL A 43 -1.98 8.01 -7.53
N LEU A 44 -1.31 9.04 -6.98
CA LEU A 44 -0.57 9.99 -7.81
C LEU A 44 0.54 9.31 -8.61
N SER A 45 1.19 8.29 -8.04
CA SER A 45 2.22 7.50 -8.71
C SER A 45 1.70 6.70 -9.92
N SER A 46 0.42 6.30 -9.93
CA SER A 46 -0.20 5.66 -11.10
C SER A 46 -0.53 6.65 -12.23
N LYS A 47 -0.40 7.96 -11.98
CA LYS A 47 -0.63 9.06 -12.94
C LYS A 47 -2.01 8.96 -13.62
N PRO A 48 -3.11 8.94 -12.85
CA PRO A 48 -4.45 8.82 -13.42
C PRO A 48 -4.74 10.01 -14.33
N LYS A 49 -5.21 9.72 -15.54
CA LYS A 49 -5.52 10.72 -16.56
C LYS A 49 -6.92 11.28 -16.40
N SER A 50 -7.82 10.51 -15.77
CA SER A 50 -9.20 10.91 -15.52
C SER A 50 -9.64 10.70 -14.06
N TYR A 51 -10.77 11.29 -13.68
CA TYR A 51 -11.44 11.06 -12.42
C TYR A 51 -11.81 9.58 -12.22
N ALA A 52 -12.33 8.92 -13.26
CA ALA A 52 -12.69 7.50 -13.18
C ALA A 52 -11.47 6.64 -12.86
N GLU A 53 -10.36 6.84 -13.59
CA GLU A 53 -9.09 6.15 -13.32
C GLU A 53 -8.56 6.43 -11.91
N ALA A 54 -8.73 7.66 -11.40
CA ALA A 54 -8.33 8.01 -10.04
C ALA A 54 -9.18 7.27 -8.99
N VAL A 55 -10.50 7.16 -9.20
CA VAL A 55 -11.41 6.41 -8.33
C VAL A 55 -11.06 4.92 -8.34
N ASP A 56 -10.92 4.33 -9.52
CA ASP A 56 -10.60 2.91 -9.68
C ASP A 56 -9.25 2.58 -9.02
N SER A 57 -8.21 3.37 -9.34
CA SER A 57 -6.89 3.22 -8.71
C SER A 57 -6.96 3.32 -7.19
N THR A 58 -7.76 4.25 -6.64
CA THR A 58 -7.88 4.42 -5.19
C THR A 58 -8.51 3.18 -4.55
N ILE A 59 -9.54 2.60 -5.18
CA ILE A 59 -10.23 1.40 -4.69
C ILE A 59 -9.29 0.19 -4.74
N ASP A 60 -8.60 -0.02 -5.87
CA ASP A 60 -7.69 -1.14 -6.07
C ASP A 60 -6.50 -1.09 -5.09
N ILE A 61 -5.96 0.11 -4.87
CA ILE A 61 -4.85 0.32 -3.93
C ILE A 61 -5.31 0.11 -2.49
N GLU A 62 -6.46 0.66 -2.08
CA GLU A 62 -7.01 0.44 -0.72
C GLU A 62 -7.23 -1.06 -0.46
N GLU A 63 -7.80 -1.77 -1.42
CA GLU A 63 -8.02 -3.22 -1.34
C GLU A 63 -6.69 -3.98 -1.24
N GLY A 64 -5.70 -3.62 -2.05
CA GLY A 64 -4.35 -4.18 -2.01
C GLY A 64 -3.65 -3.96 -0.66
N LEU A 65 -3.75 -2.75 -0.09
CA LEU A 65 -3.19 -2.42 1.23
C LEU A 65 -3.87 -3.23 2.33
N ARG A 66 -5.21 -3.35 2.28
CA ARG A 66 -5.98 -4.14 3.23
C ARG A 66 -5.59 -5.62 3.17
N ASN A 67 -5.53 -6.20 1.97
CA ASN A 67 -5.14 -7.60 1.78
C ASN A 67 -3.71 -7.87 2.27
N ARG A 68 -2.76 -6.96 2.03
CA ARG A 68 -1.39 -7.07 2.57
C ARG A 68 -1.37 -7.02 4.09
N ARG A 69 -2.17 -6.15 4.71
CA ARG A 69 -2.28 -6.06 6.17
C ARG A 69 -2.88 -7.32 6.78
N SER A 70 -3.89 -7.91 6.13
CA SER A 70 -4.48 -9.19 6.54
C SER A 70 -3.54 -10.38 6.38
N ARG A 71 -2.61 -10.33 5.42
CA ARG A 71 -1.65 -11.42 5.13
C ARG A 71 -0.33 -11.32 5.89
N ARG A 72 -0.01 -10.18 6.53
CA ARG A 72 1.16 -10.10 7.39
C ARG A 72 0.85 -10.82 8.70
N PRO A 73 1.52 -11.96 9.02
CA PRO A 73 1.47 -12.48 10.38
C PRO A 73 2.06 -11.41 11.30
N GLN A 74 1.42 -11.15 12.43
CA GLN A 74 1.88 -10.23 13.47
C GLN A 74 3.16 -10.77 14.13
N VAL A 75 4.26 -10.89 13.39
CA VAL A 75 5.57 -11.28 13.93
C VAL A 75 6.35 -10.02 14.28
N ALA A 76 5.87 -9.27 15.26
CA ALA A 76 6.67 -8.27 15.98
C ALA A 76 5.84 -7.63 17.09
N GLN A 77 5.46 -8.41 18.11
CA GLN A 77 5.25 -7.91 19.48
C GLN A 77 5.08 -9.08 20.45
N SER A 78 6.08 -9.95 20.49
CA SER A 78 6.35 -10.78 21.67
C SER A 78 7.76 -10.47 22.13
N SER A 79 7.84 -9.54 23.08
CA SER A 79 8.73 -9.60 24.24
C SER A 79 10.12 -10.21 24.01
N ARG A 80 11.11 -9.40 23.68
CA ARG A 80 12.53 -9.75 23.94
C ARG A 80 13.00 -9.02 25.20
N PRO A 81 13.07 -9.68 26.37
CA PRO A 81 14.19 -9.45 27.26
C PRO A 81 15.38 -10.31 26.81
N VAL A 82 16.55 -10.02 27.38
CA VAL A 82 17.79 -10.81 27.35
C VAL A 82 18.83 -10.47 26.25
N VAL A 83 19.72 -9.57 26.68
CA VAL A 83 21.19 -9.70 26.73
C VAL A 83 21.92 -9.84 25.38
N GLN A 84 22.58 -8.74 25.02
CA GLN A 84 23.79 -8.70 24.19
C GLN A 84 24.84 -9.67 24.76
N GLY A 85 25.19 -10.68 23.98
CA GLY A 85 26.30 -11.57 24.32
C GLY A 85 26.78 -12.32 23.09
N ALA A 86 27.93 -11.89 22.58
CA ALA A 86 28.84 -12.63 21.71
C ALA A 86 28.33 -13.04 20.31
N GLN A 87 28.70 -12.23 19.31
CA GLN A 87 29.15 -12.78 18.03
C GLN A 87 30.51 -13.47 18.22
N PRO A 88 30.78 -14.54 17.45
CA PRO A 88 32.07 -14.62 16.79
C PRO A 88 31.95 -14.77 15.27
N SER A 89 32.93 -14.14 14.65
CA SER A 89 33.27 -14.10 13.23
C SER A 89 33.61 -15.47 12.64
N GLN A 90 33.31 -15.60 11.34
CA GLN A 90 34.10 -16.25 10.27
C GLN A 90 34.79 -17.60 10.56
N SER A 91 34.47 -18.64 9.77
CA SER A 91 35.49 -19.44 9.05
C SER A 91 34.87 -20.51 8.14
N SER A 92 35.37 -20.54 6.91
CA SER A 92 35.20 -21.46 5.80
C SER A 92 35.40 -22.95 6.12
N HIS A 93 34.52 -23.85 5.65
CA HIS A 93 34.84 -25.26 5.33
C HIS A 93 33.82 -25.83 4.31
N PRO A 94 34.24 -26.41 3.18
CA PRO A 94 33.43 -27.43 2.50
C PRO A 94 34.11 -28.80 2.60
N SER A 95 33.36 -29.81 3.04
CA SER A 95 33.45 -31.24 2.65
C SER A 95 32.39 -32.02 3.45
N PRO A 96 31.75 -33.01 2.83
CA PRO A 96 32.12 -34.37 3.22
C PRO A 96 32.31 -35.33 2.04
N GLN A 97 33.35 -36.14 2.19
CA GLN A 97 33.52 -37.45 1.54
C GLN A 97 32.21 -38.25 1.56
N GLN A 98 31.94 -39.00 0.49
CA GLN A 98 31.52 -40.38 0.64
C GLN A 98 32.20 -41.29 -0.39
N GLN A 99 32.67 -42.41 0.15
CA GLN A 99 33.41 -43.51 -0.46
C GLN A 99 32.46 -44.71 -0.50
N LEU A 100 32.39 -45.42 -1.63
CA LEU A 100 31.87 -46.79 -1.73
C LEU A 100 32.50 -47.38 -3.00
N ALA A 101 33.60 -48.13 -2.89
CA ALA A 101 33.75 -49.52 -2.46
C ALA A 101 33.42 -50.53 -3.57
N GLN A 102 34.53 -51.08 -4.09
CA GLN A 102 34.77 -52.40 -4.73
C GLN A 102 33.98 -52.79 -5.98
#